data_AF-A0A966YFZ9-F1
#
_entry.id   AF-A0A966YFZ9-F1
#
_cell.length_a   1.000
_cell.length_b   1.000
_cell.length_c   1.000
_cell.angle_alpha   90.00
_cell.angle_beta   90.00
_cell.angle_gamma   90.00
#
_symmetry.space_group_name_H-M   'P 1'
#
loop_
_entity.id
_entity.type
_entity.pdbx_description
1 polymer ?
#
loop_
_entity_poly.entity_id
_entity_poly.type
_entity_poly.pdbx_seq_one_letter_code
_entity_poly.pdbx_strand_id
1 'polypeptide(L)'
;MCEGTREDGSVIEPNDPSWTFYQQIAKRAKKAPTLWLDETHAYGDIAKDEAFREMFTQQLEHIWRDGVESAIVNYCANSNPWHSASSKVAKG
;
A
#
# COMPACT_ATOMS: atom_id res chain seq x y z
N MET A 1 -4.81 10.26 -0.74
CA MET A 1 -3.38 9.89 -0.79
C MET A 1 -2.56 11.07 -0.29
N CYS A 2 -1.70 10.89 0.73
CA CYS A 2 -0.96 11.99 1.34
C CYS A 2 0.07 12.65 0.41
N GLU A 3 0.46 12.01 -0.70
CA GLU A 3 1.38 12.57 -1.71
C GLU A 3 0.85 13.88 -2.34
N GLY A 4 -0.48 14.04 -2.40
CA GLY A 4 -1.16 15.26 -2.84
C GLY A 4 -1.79 15.18 -4.22
N THR A 5 -1.64 14.07 -4.94
CA THR A 5 -2.18 13.92 -6.30
C THR A 5 -3.06 12.66 -6.39
N ARG A 6 -4.19 12.75 -7.11
CA ARG A 6 -4.98 11.59 -7.52
C ARG A 6 -4.37 10.93 -8.77
N GLU A 7 -4.82 9.72 -9.07
CA GLU A 7 -4.34 8.99 -10.26
C GLU A 7 -4.70 9.68 -11.58
N ASP A 8 -5.80 10.43 -11.61
CA ASP A 8 -6.21 11.26 -12.75
C ASP A 8 -5.42 12.57 -12.89
N GLY A 9 -4.43 12.81 -12.01
CA GLY A 9 -3.60 14.00 -11.98
C GLY A 9 -4.22 15.20 -11.24
N SER A 10 -5.47 15.09 -10.77
CA SER A 10 -6.09 16.16 -9.99
C SER A 10 -5.45 16.32 -8.61
N VAL A 11 -5.38 17.55 -8.13
CA VAL A 11 -4.80 17.89 -6.82
C VAL A 11 -5.75 17.50 -5.70
N ILE A 12 -5.19 16.97 -4.61
CA ILE A 12 -5.87 16.77 -3.33
C ILE A 12 -5.53 17.97 -2.44
N GLU A 13 -6.55 18.72 -2.04
CA GLU A 13 -6.39 19.86 -1.12
C GLU A 13 -6.01 19.39 0.30
N PRO A 14 -5.27 20.22 1.06
CA PRO A 14 -4.92 19.92 2.45
C PRO A 14 -6.16 19.63 3.31
N ASN A 15 -6.21 18.45 3.93
CA ASN A 15 -7.34 17.99 4.73
C ASN A 15 -6.97 17.50 6.15
N ASP A 16 -5.71 17.70 6.56
CA ASP A 16 -5.18 17.29 7.86
C ASP A 16 -4.30 18.42 8.45
N PRO A 17 -4.34 18.71 9.77
CA PRO A 17 -3.47 19.73 10.37
C PRO A 17 -1.97 19.52 10.15
N SER A 18 -1.55 18.26 10.00
CA SER A 18 -0.16 17.86 9.73
C SER A 18 0.07 17.58 8.24
N TRP A 19 -0.80 18.06 7.35
CA TRP A 19 -0.75 17.78 5.91
C TRP A 19 0.64 17.99 5.30
N THR A 20 1.25 19.15 5.56
CA THR A 20 2.58 19.48 5.01
C THR A 20 3.65 18.48 5.45
N PHE A 21 3.61 18.03 6.71
CA PHE A 21 4.55 17.05 7.25
C PHE A 21 4.37 15.69 6.55
N TYR A 22 3.14 15.16 6.52
CA TYR A 22 2.87 13.87 5.89
C TYR A 22 3.06 13.88 4.38
N GLN A 23 2.77 15.00 3.70
CA GLN A 23 2.96 15.11 2.25
C GLN A 23 4.44 15.02 1.86
N GLN A 24 5.34 15.65 2.62
CA GLN A 24 6.77 15.58 2.36
C GLN A 24 7.31 14.15 2.50
N ILE A 25 6.82 13.39 3.50
CA ILE A 25 7.18 11.99 3.69
C ILE A 25 6.59 11.14 2.56
N ALA A 26 5.31 11.31 2.23
CA ALA A 26 4.63 10.55 1.18
C ALA A 26 5.31 10.70 -0.20
N LYS A 27 5.77 11.91 -0.55
CA LYS A 27 6.53 12.18 -1.79
C LYS A 27 7.82 11.38 -1.87
N ARG A 28 8.53 11.19 -0.76
CA ARG A 28 9.75 10.35 -0.70
C ARG A 28 9.40 8.86 -0.63
N ALA A 29 8.38 8.50 0.13
CA ALA A 29 7.90 7.13 0.27
C ALA A 29 7.46 6.51 -1.06
N LYS A 30 7.02 7.33 -2.03
CA LYS A 30 6.80 6.89 -3.42
C LYS A 30 7.98 6.14 -4.04
N LYS A 31 9.22 6.45 -3.64
CA LYS A 31 10.45 5.80 -4.12
C LYS A 31 11.16 4.94 -3.07
N ALA A 32 10.82 5.13 -1.80
CA ALA A 32 11.35 4.34 -0.69
C ALA A 32 10.24 4.11 0.34
N PRO A 33 9.34 3.13 0.14
CA PRO A 33 8.13 2.94 0.94
C PRO A 33 8.35 2.90 2.44
N THR A 34 9.45 2.30 2.89
CA THR A 34 9.80 2.21 4.31
C THR A 34 9.96 3.55 5.00
N LEU A 35 10.28 4.64 4.28
CA LEU A 35 10.33 5.98 4.87
C LEU A 35 8.99 6.44 5.44
N TRP A 36 7.86 5.96 4.90
CA TRP A 36 6.56 6.22 5.50
C TRP A 36 6.46 5.59 6.89
N LEU A 37 6.92 4.35 7.04
CA LEU A 37 6.88 3.62 8.31
C LEU A 37 7.87 4.21 9.33
N ASP A 38 9.03 4.64 8.86
CA ASP A 38 10.12 5.13 9.71
C ASP A 38 9.87 6.56 10.22
N GLU A 39 9.28 7.41 9.38
CA GLU A 39 9.18 8.84 9.67
C GLU A 39 7.77 9.29 10.06
N THR A 40 6.75 8.45 9.85
CA THR A 40 5.46 8.68 10.49
C THR A 40 5.46 8.08 11.89
N HIS A 41 5.10 8.88 12.89
CA HIS A 41 4.96 8.41 14.28
C HIS A 41 3.70 7.54 14.49
N ALA A 42 3.06 7.06 13.41
CA ALA A 42 1.74 6.46 13.43
C ALA A 42 1.74 4.97 13.81
N TYR A 43 2.87 4.27 13.63
CA TYR A 43 2.89 2.80 13.63
C TYR A 43 3.48 2.19 14.91
N GLY A 44 4.28 2.94 15.68
CA GLY A 44 4.94 2.38 16.86
C GLY A 44 5.84 1.19 16.51
N ASP A 45 5.78 0.10 17.29
CA ASP A 45 6.69 -1.04 17.11
C ASP A 45 6.44 -1.87 15.84
N ILE A 46 5.21 -1.88 15.29
CA ILE A 46 4.94 -2.62 14.04
C ILE A 46 5.71 -2.03 12.85
N ALA A 47 6.17 -0.77 12.95
CA ALA A 47 7.05 -0.20 11.94
C ALA A 47 8.33 -1.03 11.77
N LYS A 48 8.79 -1.76 12.79
CA LYS A 48 10.03 -2.56 12.76
C LYS A 48 9.81 -4.01 12.34
N ASP A 49 8.57 -4.47 12.23
CA ASP A 49 8.26 -5.84 11.84
C ASP A 49 8.61 -6.07 10.36
N GLU A 50 9.49 -7.04 10.08
CA GLU A 50 10.03 -7.26 8.73
C GLU A 50 8.94 -7.67 7.74
N ALA A 51 8.05 -8.58 8.14
CA ALA A 51 6.96 -9.05 7.29
C ALA A 51 5.99 -7.92 6.94
N PHE A 52 5.67 -7.06 7.91
CA PHE A 52 4.84 -5.88 7.69
C PHE A 52 5.52 -4.89 6.75
N ARG A 53 6.81 -4.59 6.95
CA ARG A 53 7.57 -3.68 6.07
C ARG A 53 7.64 -4.18 4.65
N GLU A 54 7.88 -5.48 4.47
CA GLU A 54 7.91 -6.12 3.16
C GLU A 54 6.55 -6.00 2.47
N MET A 55 5.47 -6.42 3.14
CA MET A 55 4.13 -6.34 2.56
C MET A 55 3.69 -4.90 2.27
N PHE A 56 3.98 -3.95 3.16
CA PHE A 56 3.69 -2.54 2.94
C PHE A 56 4.42 -2.01 1.69
N THR A 57 5.70 -2.36 1.55
CA THR A 57 6.53 -1.96 0.39
C THR A 57 5.94 -2.50 -0.90
N GLN A 58 5.66 -3.80 -0.96
CA GLN A 58 5.08 -4.44 -2.15
C GLN A 58 3.76 -3.79 -2.56
N GLN A 59 2.86 -3.53 -1.60
CA GLN A 59 1.56 -2.93 -1.89
C GLN A 59 1.65 -1.47 -2.31
N LEU A 60 2.52 -0.66 -1.68
CA LEU A 60 2.70 0.74 -2.09
C LEU A 60 3.32 0.84 -3.48
N GLU A 61 4.30 -0.01 -3.81
CA GLU A 61 4.89 -0.10 -5.14
C GLU A 61 3.86 -0.52 -6.20
N HIS A 62 3.00 -1.50 -5.88
CA HIS A 62 1.92 -1.93 -6.77
C HIS A 62 0.97 -0.77 -7.07
N ILE A 63 0.52 -0.03 -6.06
CA ILE A 63 -0.36 1.12 -6.24
C ILE A 63 0.29 2.16 -7.17
N TRP A 64 1.56 2.49 -6.96
CA TRP A 64 2.24 3.48 -7.79
C TRP A 64 2.50 3.03 -9.23
N ARG A 65 2.65 1.72 -9.45
CA ARG A 65 2.96 1.13 -10.76
C ARG A 65 1.70 0.85 -11.58
N ASP A 66 0.71 0.21 -10.95
CA ASP A 66 -0.44 -0.39 -11.63
C ASP A 66 -1.79 0.23 -11.22
N GLY A 67 -1.79 1.13 -10.24
CA GLY A 67 -2.97 1.83 -9.75
C GLY A 67 -3.72 1.13 -8.61
N VAL A 68 -4.57 1.91 -7.92
CA VAL A 68 -5.33 1.48 -6.74
C VAL A 68 -6.34 0.39 -7.10
N GLU A 69 -7.03 0.50 -8.23
CA GLU A 69 -8.00 -0.52 -8.66
C GLU A 69 -7.33 -1.89 -8.85
N SER A 70 -6.19 -1.92 -9.56
CA SER A 70 -5.38 -3.13 -9.76
C SER A 70 -4.91 -3.72 -8.42
N ALA A 71 -4.44 -2.87 -7.51
CA ALA A 71 -3.99 -3.30 -6.18
C ALA A 71 -5.13 -3.95 -5.36
N ILE A 72 -6.34 -3.40 -5.40
CA ILE A 72 -7.52 -3.95 -4.71
C ILE A 72 -7.93 -5.29 -5.33
N VAL A 73 -8.01 -5.37 -6.66
CA VAL A 73 -8.35 -6.63 -7.36
C VAL A 73 -7.35 -7.73 -6.99
N ASN A 74 -6.05 -7.44 -7.03
CA ASN A 74 -5.01 -8.38 -6.65
C ASN A 74 -5.13 -8.81 -5.18
N TYR A 75 -5.39 -7.88 -4.27
CA TYR A 75 -5.59 -8.19 -2.86
C TYR A 75 -6.76 -9.15 -2.65
N CYS A 76 -7.91 -8.90 -3.27
CA CYS A 76 -9.12 -9.74 -3.16
C CYS A 76 -8.93 -11.14 -3.78
N ALA A 77 -8.19 -11.24 -4.89
CA ALA A 77 -7.89 -12.52 -5.52
C ALA A 77 -6.98 -13.40 -4.63
N ASN A 78 -6.03 -12.79 -3.94
CA ASN A 78 -5.07 -13.49 -3.07
C ASN A 78 -5.59 -13.74 -1.65
N SER A 79 -6.66 -13.05 -1.22
CA SER A 79 -7.31 -13.27 0.08
C SER A 79 -8.43 -14.32 0.04
N ASN A 80 -8.59 -15.03 -1.09
CA ASN A 80 -9.53 -16.14 -1.20
C ASN A 80 -8.83 -17.51 -1.14
N PRO A 81 -8.60 -18.10 0.04
CA PRO A 81 -8.04 -19.45 0.16
C PRO A 81 -9.00 -20.54 -0.37
N TRP A 82 -10.27 -20.21 -0.65
CA TRP A 82 -11.32 -21.19 -0.94
C TRP A 82 -11.42 -21.66 -2.39
N HIS A 83 -10.63 -21.12 -3.32
CA HIS A 83 -10.62 -21.59 -4.72
C HIS A 83 -9.35 -22.32 -5.18
N SER A 84 -8.27 -22.34 -4.38
CA SER A 84 -7.04 -23.06 -4.75
C SER A 84 -7.09 -24.56 -4.39
N ALA A 85 -8.02 -24.99 -3.52
CA ALA A 85 -8.12 -26.37 -3.06
C ALA A 85 -9.01 -27.29 -3.93
N SER A 86 -9.87 -26.75 -4.81
CA SER A 86 -10.89 -27.57 -5.51
C SER A 86 -10.46 -28.16 -6.85
N SER A 87 -9.25 -27.89 -7.35
CA SER A 87 -8.79 -28.42 -8.65
C SER A 87 -7.94 -29.69 -8.55
N LYS A 88 -7.79 -30.28 -7.36
CA LYS A 88 -7.16 -31.60 -7.18
C LYS A 88 -8.09 -32.53 -6.42
N VAL A 89 -9.03 -33.16 -7.13
CA VAL A 89 -9.53 -34.54 -6.95
C VAL A 89 -10.76 -34.69 -7.83
N ALA A 90 -10.55 -35.21 -9.04
CA ALA A 90 -11.55 -35.88 -9.86
C ALA A 90 -10.86 -36.62 -11.02
N LYS A 91 -9.95 -37.54 -10.66
CA LYS A 91 -9.58 -38.69 -11.51
C LYS A 91 -9.33 -39.87 -10.57
N GLY A 92 -10.32 -40.74 -10.50
CA GLY A 92 -10.34 -42.01 -9.76
C GLY A 92 -11.63 -42.70 -10.14
#